data_AF-A0A1H8G3C9-F1
#
_entry.id   AF-A0A1H8G3C9-F1
#
_cell.length_a   1.000
_cell.length_b   1.000
_cell.length_c   1.000
_cell.angle_alpha   90.00
_cell.angle_beta   90.00
_cell.angle_gamma   90.00
#
_symmetry.space_group_name_H-M   'P 1'
#
loop_
_entity.id
_entity.type
_entity.pdbx_description
1 polymer ?
#
loop_
_entity_poly.entity_id
_entity_poly.type
_entity_poly.pdbx_seq_one_letter_code
_entity_poly.pdbx_strand_id
1 'polypeptide(L)'
;MGKVKMVLIVVGLMFLSGCSLLTEVNDSIDYVNTATEHVAKLNTFADEAPQLVQAAVTDPEAKQELETKLITLKQDIEEFISTQNIPTVAEDIHQEFVAKNEVLLGEINQALDNGNLALDKLENMELFTTINEVTDLLNRLENIVQ
;
A
#
# COMPACT_ATOMS: atom_id res chain seq x y z
N MET A 1 -63.14 36.62 -18.57
CA MET A 1 -62.27 35.66 -19.29
C MET A 1 -61.00 35.43 -18.46
N GLY A 2 -61.02 34.48 -17.53
CA GLY A 2 -59.79 34.04 -16.85
C GLY A 2 -59.09 32.99 -17.71
N LYS A 3 -57.83 33.22 -18.11
CA LYS A 3 -57.03 32.23 -18.82
C LYS A 3 -56.06 31.57 -17.84
N VAL A 4 -56.15 30.24 -17.79
CA VAL A 4 -55.53 29.35 -16.80
C VAL A 4 -54.00 29.44 -16.83
N LYS A 5 -53.38 29.40 -15.64
CA LYS A 5 -51.92 29.28 -15.48
C LYS A 5 -51.47 27.82 -15.60
N MET A 6 -50.22 27.65 -16.06
CA MET A 6 -49.27 26.60 -15.66
C MET A 6 -49.61 25.13 -16.01
N VAL A 7 -49.13 24.69 -17.18
CA VAL A 7 -48.89 23.30 -17.63
C VAL A 7 -47.76 23.37 -18.67
N LEU A 8 -46.67 22.59 -18.66
CA LEU A 8 -46.03 21.70 -17.68
C LEU A 8 -44.52 21.61 -18.01
N ILE A 9 -43.61 21.53 -17.03
CA ILE A 9 -42.20 21.11 -17.22
C ILE A 9 -41.82 20.15 -16.10
N VAL A 10 -42.01 18.84 -16.33
CA VAL A 10 -41.56 17.74 -15.44
C VAL A 10 -41.14 16.54 -16.29
N VAL A 11 -40.09 16.69 -17.09
CA VAL A 11 -39.30 15.57 -17.66
C VAL A 11 -37.84 16.04 -17.70
N GLY A 12 -37.03 15.65 -16.71
CA GLY A 12 -35.64 16.12 -16.62
C GLY A 12 -34.87 15.85 -15.32
N LEU A 13 -35.45 15.15 -14.33
CA LEU A 13 -34.80 14.89 -13.04
C LEU A 13 -34.36 13.43 -12.81
N MET A 14 -34.52 12.54 -13.80
CA MET A 14 -34.17 11.11 -13.68
C MET A 14 -32.75 10.75 -14.17
N PHE A 15 -31.90 11.74 -14.49
CA PHE A 15 -30.55 11.51 -15.02
C PHE A 15 -29.42 12.17 -14.20
N LEU A 16 -29.71 12.75 -13.02
CA LEU A 16 -28.71 13.42 -12.18
C LEU A 16 -28.14 12.55 -11.05
N SER A 17 -28.52 11.26 -10.96
CA SER A 17 -27.98 10.28 -10.02
C SER A 17 -26.75 9.52 -10.55
N GLY A 18 -26.10 10.00 -11.62
CA GLY A 18 -25.01 9.31 -12.32
C GLY A 18 -23.59 9.62 -11.84
N CYS A 19 -23.39 10.30 -10.71
CA CYS A 19 -22.10 10.90 -10.34
C CYS A 19 -21.36 10.31 -9.12
N SER A 20 -21.81 9.21 -8.49
CA SER A 20 -21.03 8.52 -7.44
C SER A 20 -20.49 7.16 -7.88
N LEU A 21 -21.36 6.29 -8.40
CA LEU A 21 -21.01 4.89 -8.68
C LEU A 21 -19.92 4.68 -9.75
N LEU A 22 -19.78 5.60 -10.72
CA LEU A 22 -18.74 5.48 -11.75
C LEU A 22 -17.37 5.96 -11.26
N THR A 23 -17.32 6.86 -10.28
CA THR A 23 -16.08 7.35 -9.69
C THR A 23 -15.53 6.31 -8.71
N GLU A 24 -16.38 5.80 -7.81
CA GLU A 24 -16.00 4.82 -6.77
C GLU A 24 -15.44 3.50 -7.35
N VAL A 25 -15.89 3.07 -8.54
CA VAL A 25 -15.31 1.91 -9.25
C VAL A 25 -13.91 2.22 -9.81
N ASN A 26 -13.68 3.42 -10.34
CA ASN A 26 -12.36 3.79 -10.85
C ASN A 26 -11.35 3.92 -9.71
N ASP A 27 -11.74 4.60 -8.62
CA ASP A 27 -10.93 4.75 -7.41
C ASP A 27 -10.57 3.38 -6.79
N SER A 28 -11.47 2.39 -6.91
CA SER A 28 -11.22 1.01 -6.46
C SER A 28 -10.17 0.27 -7.28
N ILE A 29 -10.18 0.43 -8.61
CA ILE A 29 -9.16 -0.17 -9.49
C ILE A 29 -7.80 0.51 -9.29
N ASP A 30 -7.78 1.84 -9.19
CA ASP A 30 -6.56 2.61 -8.96
C ASP A 30 -5.92 2.25 -7.61
N TYR A 31 -6.72 2.08 -6.55
CA TYR A 31 -6.23 1.64 -5.24
C TYR A 31 -5.67 0.21 -5.27
N VAL A 32 -6.31 -0.74 -5.99
CA VAL A 32 -5.76 -2.09 -6.18
C VAL A 32 -4.39 -2.02 -6.87
N ASN A 33 -4.23 -1.19 -7.90
CA ASN A 33 -2.93 -1.01 -8.56
C ASN A 33 -1.87 -0.47 -7.59
N THR A 34 -2.19 0.55 -6.77
CA THR A 34 -1.27 1.08 -5.74
C THR A 34 -0.87 0.00 -4.72
N ALA A 35 -1.81 -0.82 -4.25
CA ALA A 35 -1.51 -1.93 -3.35
C ALA A 35 -0.62 -3.00 -4.01
N THR A 36 -0.90 -3.37 -5.27
CA THR A 36 -0.09 -4.32 -6.05
C THR A 36 1.34 -3.82 -6.26
N GLU A 37 1.52 -2.55 -6.61
CA GLU A 37 2.86 -1.95 -6.76
C GLU A 37 3.63 -1.95 -5.44
N HIS A 38 2.98 -1.61 -4.33
CA HIS A 38 3.59 -1.66 -3.00
C HIS A 38 4.04 -3.07 -2.60
N VAL A 39 3.15 -4.05 -2.72
CA VAL A 39 3.46 -5.46 -2.41
C VAL A 39 4.56 -6.01 -3.33
N ALA A 40 4.61 -5.60 -4.60
CA ALA A 40 5.69 -5.99 -5.50
C ALA A 40 7.06 -5.47 -5.03
N LYS A 41 7.15 -4.24 -4.51
CA LYS A 41 8.39 -3.70 -3.90
C LYS A 41 8.82 -4.49 -2.67
N LEU A 42 7.87 -4.79 -1.76
CA LEU A 42 8.13 -5.62 -0.58
C LEU A 42 8.67 -7.01 -0.95
N ASN A 43 8.03 -7.68 -1.92
CA ASN A 43 8.45 -9.01 -2.37
C ASN A 43 9.80 -8.98 -3.11
N THR A 44 10.09 -7.91 -3.86
CA THR A 44 11.40 -7.72 -4.50
C THR A 44 12.52 -7.63 -3.44
N PHE A 45 12.28 -6.89 -2.36
CA PHE A 45 13.22 -6.87 -1.24
C PHE A 45 13.35 -8.25 -0.58
N ALA A 46 12.24 -8.97 -0.37
CA ALA A 46 12.25 -10.30 0.22
C ALA A 46 13.07 -11.33 -0.59
N ASP A 47 13.03 -11.26 -1.92
CA ASP A 47 13.80 -12.16 -2.80
C ASP A 47 15.30 -11.82 -2.83
N GLU A 48 15.67 -10.53 -2.78
CA GLU A 48 17.05 -10.06 -2.92
C GLU A 48 17.82 -10.02 -1.59
N ALA A 49 17.16 -9.63 -0.49
CA ALA A 49 17.80 -9.40 0.80
C ALA A 49 18.60 -10.60 1.36
N PRO A 50 18.14 -11.87 1.28
CA PRO A 50 18.89 -13.00 1.85
C PRO A 50 20.32 -13.16 1.30
N GLN A 51 20.55 -12.82 0.03
CA GLN A 51 21.87 -12.91 -0.59
C GLN A 51 22.75 -11.71 -0.19
N LEU A 52 22.17 -10.51 -0.16
CA LEU A 52 22.86 -9.29 0.26
C LEU A 52 23.26 -9.34 1.74
N VAL A 53 22.41 -9.87 2.62
CA VAL A 53 22.73 -10.08 4.04
C VAL A 53 23.95 -10.96 4.22
N GLN A 54 24.05 -12.07 3.47
CA GLN A 54 25.20 -12.97 3.52
C GLN A 54 26.49 -12.29 3.02
N ALA A 55 26.41 -11.52 1.92
CA ALA A 55 27.56 -10.81 1.37
C ALA A 55 28.04 -9.68 2.29
N ALA A 56 27.12 -8.91 2.88
CA ALA A 56 27.38 -7.76 3.74
C ALA A 56 28.21 -8.06 5.00
N VAL A 57 28.31 -9.33 5.41
CA VAL A 57 29.20 -9.78 6.51
C VAL A 57 30.68 -9.56 6.18
N THR A 58 31.06 -9.67 4.91
CA THR A 58 32.46 -9.59 4.45
C THR A 58 32.72 -8.53 3.38
N ASP A 59 31.66 -8.03 2.74
CA ASP A 59 31.74 -7.05 1.65
C ASP A 59 31.08 -5.72 2.04
N PRO A 60 31.87 -4.63 2.20
CA PRO A 60 31.35 -3.30 2.48
C PRO A 60 30.42 -2.73 1.40
N GLU A 61 30.61 -3.10 0.12
CA GLU A 61 29.77 -2.61 -0.98
C GLU A 61 28.38 -3.26 -0.89
N ALA A 62 28.31 -4.57 -0.68
CA ALA A 62 27.05 -5.28 -0.43
C ALA A 62 26.32 -4.78 0.84
N LYS A 63 27.08 -4.42 1.90
CA LYS A 63 26.49 -3.78 3.09
C LYS A 63 25.84 -2.44 2.74
N GLN A 64 26.51 -1.59 1.96
CA GLN A 64 25.99 -0.28 1.56
C GLN A 64 24.77 -0.41 0.62
N GLU A 65 24.76 -1.42 -0.26
CA GLU A 65 23.59 -1.72 -1.10
C GLU A 65 22.39 -2.13 -0.24
N LEU A 66 22.57 -3.03 0.73
CA LEU A 66 21.51 -3.47 1.63
C LEU A 66 20.96 -2.34 2.50
N GLU A 67 21.83 -1.46 3.00
CA GLU A 67 21.44 -0.23 3.72
C GLU A 67 20.59 0.69 2.84
N THR A 68 21.01 0.89 1.58
CA THR A 68 20.27 1.71 0.61
C THR A 68 18.89 1.12 0.33
N LYS A 69 18.80 -0.19 0.10
CA LYS A 69 17.52 -0.89 -0.13
C LYS A 69 16.58 -0.81 1.07
N LEU A 70 17.09 -0.94 2.30
CA LEU A 70 16.30 -0.75 3.53
C LEU A 70 15.77 0.68 3.67
N ILE A 71 16.58 1.70 3.33
CA ILE A 71 16.17 3.10 3.35
C ILE A 71 15.09 3.38 2.29
N THR A 72 15.23 2.85 1.08
CA THR A 72 14.21 2.96 0.02
C THR A 72 12.92 2.26 0.43
N LEU A 73 13.00 1.01 0.92
CA LEU A 73 11.83 0.24 1.37
C LEU A 73 11.08 0.95 2.50
N LYS A 74 11.79 1.57 3.44
CA LYS A 74 11.21 2.43 4.47
C LYS A 74 10.41 3.59 3.88
N GLN A 75 10.95 4.27 2.88
CA GLN A 75 10.28 5.39 2.22
C GLN A 75 9.03 4.93 1.46
N ASP A 76 9.10 3.81 0.75
CA ASP A 76 7.96 3.19 0.06
C ASP A 76 6.84 2.81 1.05
N ILE A 77 7.20 2.27 2.22
CA ILE A 77 6.27 1.95 3.31
C ILE A 77 5.63 3.21 3.90
N GLU A 78 6.41 4.26 4.18
CA GLU A 78 5.91 5.55 4.70
C GLU A 78 4.98 6.24 3.68
N GLU A 79 5.26 6.13 2.38
CA GLU A 79 4.40 6.61 1.29
C GLU A 79 3.09 5.82 1.24
N PHE A 80 3.14 4.49 1.26
CA PHE A 80 1.93 3.65 1.23
C PHE A 80 1.03 3.88 2.46
N ILE A 81 1.59 3.98 3.67
CA ILE A 81 0.83 4.32 4.89
C ILE A 81 0.15 5.70 4.76
N SER A 82 0.75 6.62 4.02
CA SER A 82 0.23 7.97 3.79
C SER A 82 -0.81 8.07 2.68
N THR A 83 -1.17 6.96 2.00
CA THR A 83 -2.12 6.93 0.88
C THR A 83 -3.45 7.60 1.25
N GLN A 84 -3.95 8.45 0.36
CA GLN A 84 -5.22 9.17 0.50
C GLN A 84 -6.22 8.69 -0.55
N ASN A 85 -7.50 9.03 -0.38
CA ASN A 85 -8.59 8.62 -1.28
C ASN A 85 -8.78 7.09 -1.34
N ILE A 86 -8.70 6.43 -0.17
CA ILE A 86 -9.05 5.02 -0.04
C ILE A 86 -10.54 4.86 -0.38
N PRO A 87 -10.92 3.95 -1.29
CA PRO A 87 -12.32 3.71 -1.64
C PRO A 87 -13.04 3.04 -0.47
N THR A 88 -14.34 3.34 -0.27
CA THR A 88 -15.15 2.85 0.85
C THR A 88 -15.05 1.34 1.06
N VAL A 89 -15.00 0.58 -0.04
CA VAL A 89 -14.94 -0.88 -0.04
C VAL A 89 -13.61 -1.45 0.47
N ALA A 90 -12.55 -0.64 0.51
CA ALA A 90 -11.21 -1.04 0.92
C ALA A 90 -10.72 -0.38 2.23
N GLU A 91 -11.52 0.46 2.89
CA GLU A 91 -11.12 1.16 4.12
C GLU A 91 -10.63 0.20 5.22
N ASP A 92 -11.41 -0.83 5.54
CA ASP A 92 -11.08 -1.82 6.58
C ASP A 92 -9.77 -2.56 6.26
N ILE A 93 -9.59 -3.03 5.02
CA ILE A 93 -8.39 -3.78 4.64
C ILE A 93 -7.17 -2.87 4.48
N HIS A 94 -7.35 -1.60 4.12
CA HIS A 94 -6.27 -0.61 4.17
C HIS A 94 -5.76 -0.41 5.61
N GLN A 95 -6.63 -0.41 6.63
CA GLN A 95 -6.17 -0.35 8.02
C GLN A 95 -5.36 -1.60 8.41
N GLU A 96 -5.72 -2.79 7.92
CA GLU A 96 -4.90 -4.00 8.11
C GLU A 96 -3.54 -3.88 7.41
N PHE A 97 -3.50 -3.33 6.19
CA PHE A 97 -2.24 -3.04 5.49
C PHE A 97 -1.37 -2.05 6.27
N VAL A 98 -1.94 -0.94 6.74
CA VAL A 98 -1.22 0.06 7.55
C VAL A 98 -0.61 -0.59 8.79
N ALA A 99 -1.40 -1.35 9.56
CA ALA A 99 -0.92 -2.01 10.77
C ALA A 99 0.26 -2.98 10.50
N LYS A 100 0.23 -3.74 9.40
CA LYS A 100 1.35 -4.63 9.02
C LYS A 100 2.56 -3.86 8.49
N ASN A 101 2.34 -2.76 7.78
CA ASN A 101 3.41 -1.90 7.30
C ASN A 101 4.08 -1.10 8.43
N GLU A 102 3.34 -0.72 9.49
CA GLU A 102 3.91 -0.15 10.71
C GLU A 102 4.83 -1.14 11.45
N VAL A 103 4.51 -2.45 11.42
CA VAL A 103 5.40 -3.51 11.94
C VAL A 103 6.68 -3.58 11.11
N LEU A 104 6.59 -3.66 9.78
CA LEU A 104 7.77 -3.64 8.90
C LEU A 104 8.63 -2.39 9.12
N LEU A 105 8.00 -1.21 9.21
CA LEU A 105 8.67 0.05 9.51
C LEU A 105 9.39 0.00 10.87
N GLY A 106 8.78 -0.61 11.88
CA GLY A 106 9.38 -0.83 13.20
C GLY A 106 10.61 -1.74 13.15
N GLU A 107 10.60 -2.79 12.32
CA GLU A 107 11.75 -3.69 12.12
C GLU A 107 12.88 -3.01 11.32
N ILE A 108 12.55 -2.34 10.21
CA ILE A 108 13.53 -1.60 9.39
C ILE A 108 14.21 -0.49 10.21
N ASN A 109 13.46 0.21 11.07
CA ASN A 109 14.05 1.20 11.98
C ASN A 109 14.95 0.57 13.07
N GLN A 110 14.73 -0.69 13.45
CA GLN A 110 15.66 -1.43 14.33
C GLN A 110 16.91 -1.89 13.58
N ALA A 111 16.83 -2.14 12.27
CA ALA A 111 18.00 -2.44 11.43
C ALA A 111 18.88 -1.21 11.19
N LEU A 112 18.28 -0.03 11.09
CA LEU A 112 18.94 1.23 10.74
C LEU A 112 19.29 2.07 11.99
N ASP A 113 20.29 1.64 12.75
CA ASP A 113 20.81 2.39 13.91
C ASP A 113 21.39 3.75 13.47
N ASN A 114 20.71 4.83 13.88
CA ASN A 114 21.01 6.21 13.46
C ASN A 114 21.11 6.37 11.92
N GLY A 115 20.35 5.57 11.17
CA GLY A 115 20.35 5.56 9.70
C GLY A 115 21.45 4.71 9.05
N ASN A 116 22.25 3.97 9.83
CA ASN A 116 23.28 3.06 9.33
C ASN A 116 22.90 1.61 9.64
N LEU A 117 23.28 0.67 8.78
CA LEU A 117 22.87 -0.72 8.92
C LEU A 117 23.64 -1.46 10.04
N ALA A 118 22.88 -1.93 11.04
CA ALA A 118 23.32 -2.83 12.09
C ALA A 118 22.96 -4.29 11.72
N LEU A 119 23.91 -5.00 11.10
CA LEU A 119 23.68 -6.37 10.58
C LEU A 119 23.26 -7.37 11.68
N ASP A 120 23.72 -7.17 12.92
CA ASP A 120 23.35 -8.00 14.08
C ASP A 120 21.86 -7.92 14.46
N LYS A 121 21.15 -6.92 13.95
CA LYS A 121 19.70 -6.74 14.16
C LYS A 121 18.86 -7.55 13.18
N LEU A 122 19.35 -7.75 11.96
CA LEU A 122 18.61 -8.43 10.89
C LEU A 122 18.29 -9.89 11.19
N GLU A 123 19.17 -10.61 11.89
CA GLU A 123 19.01 -12.05 12.17
C GLU A 123 17.77 -12.40 13.00
N ASN A 124 17.17 -11.43 13.69
CA ASN A 124 16.06 -11.63 14.64
C ASN A 124 14.75 -10.99 14.18
N MET A 125 14.65 -10.54 12.93
CA MET A 125 13.46 -9.89 12.38
C MET A 125 12.54 -10.88 11.67
N GLU A 126 11.24 -10.61 11.75
CA GLU A 126 10.18 -11.38 11.08
C GLU A 126 9.73 -10.72 9.77
N LEU A 127 10.55 -9.84 9.17
CA LEU A 127 10.31 -9.12 7.91
C LEU A 127 9.67 -10.00 6.84
N PHE A 128 10.23 -11.19 6.58
CA PHE A 128 9.68 -12.12 5.58
C PHE A 128 8.28 -12.63 5.95
N THR A 129 8.02 -12.90 7.24
CA THR A 129 6.69 -13.29 7.71
C THR A 129 5.70 -12.15 7.48
N THR A 130 6.04 -10.93 7.87
CA THR A 130 5.15 -9.77 7.73
C THR A 130 4.94 -9.36 6.27
N ILE A 131 5.94 -9.49 5.39
CA ILE A 131 5.79 -9.31 3.93
C ILE A 131 4.82 -10.34 3.33
N ASN A 132 4.87 -11.60 3.78
CA ASN A 132 3.89 -12.61 3.36
C ASN A 132 2.47 -12.27 3.83
N GLU A 133 2.31 -11.83 5.08
CA GLU A 133 1.01 -11.36 5.59
C GLU A 133 0.46 -10.16 4.80
N VAL A 134 1.33 -9.23 4.40
CA VAL A 134 0.95 -8.10 3.52
C VAL A 134 0.57 -8.58 2.11
N THR A 135 1.23 -9.62 1.59
CA THR A 135 0.84 -10.24 0.31
C THR A 135 -0.52 -10.93 0.40
N ASP A 136 -0.85 -11.57 1.54
CA ASP A 136 -2.18 -12.14 1.78
C ASP A 136 -3.28 -11.07 1.89
N LEU A 137 -2.95 -9.87 2.37
CA LEU A 137 -3.88 -8.73 2.33
C LEU A 137 -4.17 -8.27 0.89
N LEU A 138 -3.19 -8.31 -0.02
CA LEU A 138 -3.43 -8.03 -1.43
C LEU A 138 -4.37 -9.06 -2.06
N ASN A 139 -4.10 -10.35 -1.86
CA ASN A 139 -4.96 -11.43 -2.31
C ASN A 139 -6.41 -11.23 -1.81
N ARG A 140 -6.60 -10.80 -0.56
CA ARG A 140 -7.93 -10.48 -0.01
C ARG A 140 -8.56 -9.23 -0.64
N LEU A 141 -7.78 -8.16 -0.86
CA LEU A 141 -8.26 -6.92 -1.50
C LEU A 141 -8.78 -7.19 -2.92
N GLU A 142 -8.03 -7.97 -3.72
CA GLU A 142 -8.46 -8.36 -5.07
C GLU A 142 -9.80 -9.11 -5.05
N ASN A 143 -10.03 -9.99 -4.07
CA ASN A 143 -11.30 -10.72 -3.90
C ASN A 143 -12.47 -9.84 -3.39
N ILE A 144 -12.19 -8.65 -2.84
CA ILE A 144 -13.21 -7.70 -2.36
C ILE A 144 -13.65 -6.74 -3.49
N VAL A 145 -12.75 -6.42 -4.42
CA VAL A 145 -12.95 -5.41 -5.48
C VAL A 145 -13.42 -6.00 -6.82
N GLN A 146 -13.37 -7.34 -6.99
CA GLN A 146 -13.88 -8.08 -8.16
C GLN A 146 -15.41 -8.11 -8.30
#